data_AF-A0A9X2YCP8-F1
#
_entry.id   AF-A0A9X2YCP8-F1
#
_cell.length_a   1.000
_cell.length_b   1.000
_cell.length_c   1.000
_cell.angle_alpha   90.00
_cell.angle_beta   90.00
_cell.angle_gamma   90.00
#
_symmetry.space_group_name_H-M   'P 1'
#
loop_
_entity.id
_entity.type
_entity.pdbx_description
1 polymer ?
#
loop_
_entity_poly.entity_id
_entity_poly.type
_entity_poly.pdbx_seq_one_letter_code
_entity_poly.pdbx_strand_id
1 'polypeptide(L)'
;MNFKGVIYVANAMLPLLKAQPRSRMVNVGSGLGYVPLAAAPIYSATKAAVHSFTVSLRRQLRDSPVQIVELIPPAVVTDLHRHLDHDPPRAMKLDDFVDAAMAGLDSGRDEIAVGLAKVLQLFSRAAPSLGTRVVNQ
;
A
#
# COMPACT_ATOMS: atom_id res chain seq x y z
N MET A 1 -0.19 14.09 6.81
CA MET A 1 -0.91 14.02 5.52
C MET A 1 -1.27 12.57 5.14
N ASN A 2 -0.29 11.65 5.12
CA ASN A 2 -0.44 10.26 4.67
C ASN A 2 -1.62 9.45 5.23
N PHE A 3 -1.98 9.63 6.51
CA PHE A 3 -3.06 8.85 7.14
C PHE A 3 -4.38 9.62 7.22
N LYS A 4 -4.36 10.86 7.74
CA LYS A 4 -5.58 11.68 7.87
C LYS A 4 -6.30 11.89 6.53
N GLY A 5 -5.55 12.07 5.43
CA GLY A 5 -6.13 12.20 4.09
C GLY A 5 -6.94 10.97 3.69
N VAL A 6 -6.44 9.77 3.96
CA VAL A 6 -7.14 8.50 3.69
C VAL A 6 -8.45 8.42 4.48
N ILE A 7 -8.43 8.80 5.77
CA ILE A 7 -9.64 8.82 6.61
C ILE A 7 -10.68 9.80 6.04
N TYR A 8 -10.26 11.02 5.70
CA TYR A 8 -11.17 12.05 5.22
C TYR A 8 -11.80 11.70 3.87
N VAL A 9 -11.01 11.18 2.92
CA VAL A 9 -11.52 10.70 1.64
C VAL A 9 -12.46 9.52 1.83
N ALA A 10 -12.12 8.56 2.68
CA ALA A 10 -13.01 7.45 3.00
C ALA A 10 -14.35 7.95 3.55
N ASN A 11 -14.31 8.81 4.57
CA ASN A 11 -15.52 9.36 5.18
C ASN A 11 -16.40 10.11 4.16
N ALA A 12 -15.80 10.92 3.29
CA ALA A 12 -16.53 11.69 2.29
C ALA A 12 -17.11 10.83 1.15
N MET A 13 -16.37 9.81 0.69
CA MET A 13 -16.75 9.04 -0.50
C MET A 13 -17.63 7.83 -0.18
N LEU A 14 -17.57 7.29 1.04
CA LEU A 14 -18.31 6.07 1.39
C LEU A 14 -19.83 6.14 1.13
N PRO A 15 -20.55 7.24 1.40
CA PRO A 15 -21.97 7.33 1.05
C PRO A 15 -22.22 7.15 -0.45
N LEU A 16 -21.40 7.78 -1.30
CA LEU A 16 -21.51 7.70 -2.75
C LEU A 16 -21.16 6.30 -3.27
N LEU A 17 -20.12 5.69 -2.70
CA LEU A 17 -19.68 4.35 -3.08
C LEU A 17 -20.70 3.28 -2.69
N LYS A 18 -21.36 3.42 -1.53
CA LYS A 18 -22.43 2.51 -1.08
C LYS A 18 -23.70 2.59 -1.92
N ALA A 19 -23.94 3.73 -2.59
CA ALA A 19 -25.08 3.89 -3.48
C ALA A 19 -24.89 3.22 -4.85
N GLN A 20 -23.66 2.82 -5.20
CA GLN A 20 -23.39 2.10 -6.44
C GLN A 20 -23.71 0.61 -6.29
N PRO A 21 -24.16 -0.08 -7.37
CA PRO A 21 -24.39 -1.53 -7.33
C PRO A 21 -23.10 -2.32 -7.05
N ARG A 22 -21.95 -1.77 -7.47
CA ARG A 22 -20.60 -2.26 -7.15
C ARG A 22 -19.64 -1.09 -7.19
N SER A 23 -18.78 -0.97 -6.20
CA SER A 23 -17.74 0.06 -6.17
C SER A 23 -16.46 -0.43 -5.50
N ARG A 24 -15.38 0.32 -5.66
CA ARG A 24 -14.08 -0.01 -5.09
C ARG A 24 -13.38 1.24 -4.57
N MET A 25 -12.79 1.15 -3.39
CA MET A 25 -11.87 2.15 -2.85
C MET A 25 -10.49 1.51 -2.72
N VAL A 26 -9.48 2.14 -3.32
CA VAL A 26 -8.09 1.67 -3.31
C VAL A 26 -7.27 2.59 -2.42
N ASN A 27 -6.78 2.06 -1.30
CA ASN A 27 -5.84 2.76 -0.44
C ASN A 27 -4.41 2.38 -0.83
N VAL A 28 -3.55 3.38 -1.04
CA VAL A 28 -2.15 3.16 -1.38
C VAL A 28 -1.30 3.04 -0.11
N GLY A 29 -0.99 1.79 0.26
CA GLY A 29 -0.13 1.39 1.36
C GLY A 29 1.36 1.47 1.01
N SER A 30 2.15 0.58 1.60
CA SER A 30 3.58 0.37 1.32
C SER A 30 4.08 -0.89 2.03
N GLY A 31 5.09 -1.56 1.47
CA GLY A 31 5.79 -2.65 2.16
C GLY A 31 6.36 -2.23 3.52
N LEU A 32 6.66 -0.93 3.68
CA LEU A 32 7.15 -0.36 4.95
C LEU A 32 6.07 -0.25 6.04
N GLY A 33 4.80 -0.45 5.69
CA GLY A 33 3.73 -0.63 6.68
C GLY A 33 3.79 -1.99 7.38
N TYR A 34 4.47 -2.98 6.77
CA TYR A 34 4.69 -4.31 7.35
C TYR A 34 6.06 -4.43 8.01
N VAL A 35 7.09 -3.91 7.34
CA VAL A 35 8.49 -4.01 7.75
C VAL A 35 9.08 -2.61 7.80
N PRO A 36 9.22 -2.00 8.99
CA PRO A 36 9.60 -0.60 9.09
C PRO A 36 11.05 -0.34 8.65
N LEU A 37 11.27 0.80 8.00
CA LEU A 37 12.59 1.35 7.67
C LEU A 37 13.00 2.35 8.75
N ALA A 38 14.12 2.11 9.42
CA ALA A 38 14.67 2.91 10.51
C ALA A 38 15.03 4.33 10.07
N ALA A 39 15.46 4.51 8.82
CA ALA A 39 15.73 5.83 8.24
C ALA A 39 14.45 6.66 7.99
N ALA A 40 13.27 6.03 7.99
CA ALA A 40 11.99 6.68 7.72
C ALA A 40 10.89 6.23 8.72
N PRO A 41 11.06 6.49 10.03
CA PRO A 41 10.20 5.92 11.07
C PRO A 41 8.78 6.50 11.04
N ILE A 42 8.63 7.81 10.81
CA ILE A 42 7.32 8.47 10.71
C ILE A 42 6.56 7.99 9.47
N TYR A 43 7.24 7.87 8.33
CA TYR A 43 6.63 7.33 7.12
C TYR A 43 6.13 5.90 7.34
N SER A 44 7.00 5.03 7.87
CA SER A 44 6.67 3.63 8.18
C SER A 44 5.46 3.54 9.11
N ALA A 45 5.43 4.32 10.19
CA ALA A 45 4.30 4.38 11.12
C ALA A 45 2.99 4.81 10.43
N THR A 46 3.03 5.83 9.56
CA THR A 46 1.83 6.26 8.83
C THR A 46 1.33 5.21 7.84
N LYS A 47 2.24 4.44 7.21
CA LYS A 47 1.86 3.36 6.29
C LYS A 47 1.32 2.13 7.02
N ALA A 48 1.85 1.83 8.22
CA ALA A 48 1.25 0.82 9.10
C ALA A 48 -0.17 1.21 9.54
N ALA A 49 -0.40 2.51 9.83
CA ALA A 49 -1.74 3.01 10.13
C ALA A 49 -2.71 2.88 8.93
N VAL A 50 -2.25 3.19 7.71
CA VAL A 50 -3.05 2.96 6.48
C VAL A 50 -3.38 1.48 6.29
N HIS A 51 -2.41 0.58 6.50
CA HIS A 51 -2.65 -0.86 6.42
C HIS A 51 -3.72 -1.31 7.42
N SER A 52 -3.53 -0.99 8.70
CA SER A 52 -4.46 -1.36 9.78
C SER A 52 -5.87 -0.80 9.55
N PHE A 53 -5.97 0.46 9.11
CA PHE A 53 -7.24 1.09 8.75
C PHE A 53 -7.91 0.38 7.58
N THR A 54 -7.16 0.03 6.53
CA THR A 54 -7.70 -0.63 5.33
C THR A 54 -8.23 -2.02 5.65
N VAL A 55 -7.50 -2.81 6.44
CA VAL A 55 -7.97 -4.13 6.92
C VAL A 55 -9.25 -4.02 7.73
N SER A 56 -9.29 -3.05 8.66
CA SER A 56 -10.45 -2.83 9.53
C SER A 56 -11.67 -2.37 8.75
N LEU A 57 -11.49 -1.40 7.83
CA LEU A 57 -12.56 -0.86 7.00
C LEU A 57 -13.12 -1.92 6.04
N ARG A 58 -12.24 -2.75 5.45
CA ARG A 58 -12.65 -3.91 4.64
C ARG A 58 -13.55 -4.86 5.43
N ARG A 59 -13.21 -5.15 6.68
CA ARG A 59 -14.04 -5.99 7.54
C ARG A 59 -15.39 -5.35 7.86
N GLN A 60 -15.42 -4.05 8.13
CA GLN A 60 -16.65 -3.30 8.40
C GLN A 60 -17.60 -3.26 7.19
N LEU A 61 -17.05 -3.32 5.97
CA LEU A 61 -17.81 -3.16 4.72
C LEU A 61 -18.02 -4.48 3.96
N ARG A 62 -17.73 -5.63 4.59
CA ARG A 62 -17.77 -6.95 3.94
C ARG A 62 -19.13 -7.31 3.34
N ASP A 63 -20.21 -6.81 3.93
CA ASP A 63 -21.59 -7.08 3.51
C ASP A 63 -22.18 -5.86 2.74
N SER A 64 -21.31 -5.01 2.18
CA SER A 64 -21.67 -3.83 1.39
C SER A 64 -21.18 -3.98 -0.07
N PRO A 65 -21.68 -3.18 -1.02
CA PRO A 65 -21.22 -3.23 -2.42
C PRO A 65 -19.81 -2.64 -2.63
N VAL A 66 -19.18 -2.10 -1.58
CA VAL A 66 -17.89 -1.42 -1.64
C VAL A 66 -16.74 -2.39 -1.35
N GLN A 67 -15.91 -2.67 -2.35
CA GLN A 67 -14.66 -3.42 -2.15
C GLN A 67 -13.55 -2.48 -1.64
N ILE A 68 -12.91 -2.86 -0.53
CA ILE A 68 -11.77 -2.13 0.03
C ILE A 68 -10.47 -2.86 -0.33
N VAL A 69 -9.67 -2.22 -1.18
CA VAL A 69 -8.41 -2.78 -1.71
C VAL A 69 -7.22 -2.00 -1.17
N GLU A 70 -6.15 -2.71 -0.83
CA GLU A 70 -4.85 -2.12 -0.53
C GLU A 70 -3.88 -2.37 -1.68
N LEU A 71 -3.38 -1.29 -2.28
CA LEU A 71 -2.26 -1.34 -3.23
C LEU A 71 -0.97 -1.06 -2.46
N ILE A 72 0.01 -1.94 -2.57
CA ILE A 72 1.26 -1.92 -1.79
C ILE A 72 2.43 -1.83 -2.77
N PRO A 73 2.89 -0.61 -3.11
CA PRO A 73 3.98 -0.42 -4.05
C PRO A 73 5.35 -0.81 -3.48
N PRO A 74 6.32 -1.18 -4.34
CA PRO A 74 7.74 -1.16 -4.02
C PRO A 74 8.27 0.28 -4.05
N ALA A 75 9.59 0.47 -3.96
CA ALA A 75 10.20 1.71 -4.42
C ALA A 75 9.98 1.85 -5.93
N VAL A 76 9.56 3.02 -6.39
CA VAL A 76 9.28 3.29 -7.81
C VAL A 76 10.03 4.55 -8.25
N VAL A 77 10.66 4.47 -9.42
CA VAL A 77 11.33 5.61 -10.05
C VAL A 77 10.28 6.64 -10.43
N THR A 78 10.31 7.78 -9.75
CA THR A 78 9.37 8.90 -9.90
C THR A 78 10.12 10.19 -9.64
N ASP A 79 9.53 11.33 -10.04
CA ASP A 79 10.08 12.67 -9.80
C ASP A 79 10.30 12.98 -8.31
N LEU A 80 9.74 12.19 -7.39
CA LEU A 80 10.03 12.29 -5.95
C LEU A 80 11.53 12.17 -5.66
N HIS A 81 12.26 11.37 -6.45
CA HIS A 81 13.68 11.10 -6.27
C HIS A 81 14.60 12.01 -7.09
N ARG A 82 14.05 12.99 -7.83
CA ARG A 82 14.82 13.88 -8.73
C ARG A 82 15.93 14.70 -8.04
N HIS A 83 15.89 14.79 -6.72
CA HIS A 83 16.86 15.50 -5.89
C HIS A 83 18.00 14.59 -5.40
N LEU A 84 17.90 13.29 -5.66
CA LEU A 84 18.95 12.32 -5.41
C LEU A 84 19.84 12.24 -6.65
N ASP A 85 21.15 12.05 -6.45
CA ASP A 85 22.11 11.92 -7.55
C ASP A 85 21.90 10.64 -8.38
N HIS A 86 21.13 9.68 -7.86
CA HIS A 86 20.82 8.40 -8.48
C HIS A 86 19.45 7.90 -8.03
N ASP A 87 18.84 7.06 -8.86
CA ASP A 87 17.59 6.37 -8.51
C ASP A 87 17.79 5.49 -7.26
N PRO A 88 16.74 5.33 -6.43
CA PRO A 88 16.83 4.48 -5.26
C PRO A 88 17.23 3.05 -5.65
N PRO A 89 18.12 2.40 -4.88
CA PRO A 89 18.52 1.03 -5.14
C PRO A 89 17.29 0.11 -5.23
N ARG A 90 17.25 -0.73 -6.28
CA ARG A 90 16.16 -1.71 -6.52
C ARG A 90 14.78 -1.06 -6.75
N ALA A 91 14.73 0.21 -7.13
CA ALA A 91 13.48 0.84 -7.57
C ALA A 91 12.97 0.20 -8.87
N MET A 92 11.65 0.03 -8.95
CA MET A 92 10.94 -0.41 -10.13
C MET A 92 10.69 0.78 -11.06
N LYS A 93 10.74 0.57 -12.39
CA LYS A 93 10.31 1.60 -13.34
C LYS A 93 8.83 1.91 -13.17
N LEU A 94 8.43 3.16 -13.45
CA LEU A 94 7.05 3.59 -13.28
C LEU A 94 6.09 2.80 -14.16
N ASP A 95 6.39 2.63 -15.45
CA ASP A 95 5.52 1.90 -16.38
C ASP A 95 5.31 0.45 -15.94
N ASP A 96 6.40 -0.25 -15.59
CA ASP A 96 6.31 -1.62 -15.07
C ASP A 96 5.45 -1.70 -13.80
N PHE A 97 5.58 -0.71 -12.90
CA PHE A 97 4.75 -0.64 -11.70
C PHE A 97 3.27 -0.43 -12.03
N VAL A 98 2.95 0.48 -12.96
CA VAL A 98 1.58 0.75 -13.39
C VAL A 98 0.95 -0.50 -13.99
N ASP A 99 1.65 -1.18 -14.90
CA ASP A 99 1.17 -2.42 -15.52
C ASP A 99 0.88 -3.49 -14.47
N ALA A 100 1.80 -3.70 -13.53
CA ALA A 100 1.64 -4.69 -12.47
C ALA A 100 0.52 -4.32 -11.48
N ALA A 101 0.36 -3.04 -11.17
CA ALA A 101 -0.70 -2.55 -10.29
C ALA A 101 -2.08 -2.72 -10.93
N MET A 102 -2.23 -2.37 -12.21
CA MET A 102 -3.48 -2.51 -12.95
C MET A 102 -3.86 -3.99 -13.11
N ALA A 103 -2.92 -4.85 -13.51
CA ALA A 103 -3.16 -6.30 -13.57
C ALA A 103 -3.58 -6.87 -12.19
N GLY A 104 -2.99 -6.35 -11.11
CA GLY A 104 -3.38 -6.72 -9.75
C GLY A 104 -4.79 -6.28 -9.36
N LEU A 105 -5.21 -5.08 -9.79
CA LEU A 105 -6.55 -4.56 -9.57
C LEU A 105 -7.60 -5.37 -10.34
N ASP A 106 -7.28 -5.80 -11.56
CA ASP A 106 -8.16 -6.62 -12.39
C ASP A 106 -8.32 -8.04 -11.84
N SER A 107 -7.34 -8.54 -11.07
CA SER A 107 -7.39 -9.87 -10.46
C SER A 107 -8.42 -10.01 -9.33
N GLY A 108 -9.10 -8.93 -8.92
CA GLY A 108 -10.13 -8.96 -7.87
C GLY A 108 -9.63 -9.16 -6.45
N ARG A 109 -8.31 -9.15 -6.21
CA ARG A 109 -7.71 -9.33 -4.88
C ARG A 109 -7.86 -8.09 -4.00
N ASP A 110 -7.94 -8.30 -2.70
CA ASP A 110 -8.05 -7.24 -1.70
C ASP A 110 -6.71 -6.61 -1.30
N GLU A 111 -5.60 -7.33 -1.52
CA GLU A 111 -4.24 -6.86 -1.26
C GLU A 111 -3.37 -7.10 -2.50
N ILE A 112 -2.78 -6.03 -3.02
CA ILE A 112 -2.01 -6.01 -4.25
C ILE A 112 -0.60 -5.53 -3.92
N ALA A 113 0.27 -6.47 -3.56
CA ALA A 113 1.69 -6.20 -3.36
C ALA A 113 2.47 -6.38 -4.67
N VAL A 114 3.22 -5.34 -5.06
CA VAL A 114 3.99 -5.30 -6.31
C VAL A 114 5.49 -5.39 -6.02
N GLY A 115 6.21 -6.14 -6.83
CA GLY A 115 7.67 -6.29 -6.75
C GLY A 115 8.15 -6.73 -5.36
N LEU A 116 9.20 -6.08 -4.85
CA LEU A 116 9.82 -6.39 -3.56
C LEU A 116 8.85 -6.26 -2.37
N ALA A 117 7.79 -5.45 -2.48
CA ALA A 117 6.80 -5.33 -1.42
C ALA A 117 6.09 -6.66 -1.13
N LYS A 118 5.94 -7.53 -2.14
CA LYS A 118 5.39 -8.88 -1.97
C LYS A 118 6.28 -9.76 -1.09
N VAL A 119 7.60 -9.62 -1.22
CA VAL A 119 8.58 -10.35 -0.40
C VAL A 119 8.54 -9.83 1.04
N LEU A 120 8.47 -8.51 1.24
CA LEU A 120 8.34 -7.92 2.58
C LEU A 120 7.05 -8.33 3.28
N GLN A 121 5.94 -8.40 2.53
CA GLN A 121 4.67 -8.89 3.06
C GLN A 121 4.77 -10.35 3.53
N LEU A 122 5.46 -11.21 2.77
CA LEU A 122 5.71 -12.61 3.17
C LEU A 122 6.61 -12.68 4.41
N PHE A 123 7.70 -11.91 4.47
CA PHE A 123 8.58 -11.89 5.64
C PHE A 123 7.89 -11.38 6.90
N SER A 124 7.03 -10.36 6.79
CA SER A 124 6.24 -9.88 7.92
C SER A 124 5.36 -10.98 8.54
N ARG A 125 4.90 -11.94 7.73
CA ARG A 125 4.05 -13.04 8.20
C ARG A 125 4.85 -14.24 8.72
N ALA A 126 5.95 -14.58 8.06
CA ALA A 126 6.69 -15.83 8.32
C ALA A 126 7.98 -15.66 9.13
N ALA A 127 8.67 -14.52 9.00
CA ALA A 127 9.97 -14.28 9.62
C ALA A 127 10.24 -12.78 9.86
N PRO A 128 9.56 -12.15 10.84
CA PRO A 128 9.58 -10.69 11.01
C PRO A 128 10.98 -10.10 11.24
N SER A 129 11.85 -10.82 11.97
CA SER A 129 13.22 -10.40 12.28
C SER A 129 14.16 -10.44 11.07
N LEU A 130 13.89 -11.29 10.08
CA LEU A 130 14.62 -11.32 8.81
C LEU A 130 14.22 -10.14 7.93
N GLY A 131 12.92 -9.80 7.90
CA GLY A 131 12.43 -8.64 7.16
C GLY A 131 13.09 -7.34 7.62
N THR A 132 13.15 -7.09 8.93
CA THR A 132 13.76 -5.87 9.47
C THR A 132 15.26 -5.80 9.18
N ARG A 133 15.99 -6.91 9.18
CA ARG A 133 17.41 -6.93 8.75
C ARG A 133 17.57 -6.59 7.27
N VAL A 134 16.76 -7.17 6.39
CA VAL A 134 16.87 -6.96 4.93
C VAL A 134 16.58 -5.52 4.52
N VAL A 135 15.64 -4.86 5.20
CA VAL A 135 15.23 -3.48 4.89
C VAL A 135 16.18 -2.44 5.48
N ASN A 136 16.93 -2.77 6.54
CA ASN A 136 17.76 -1.83 7.31
C ASN A 136 19.27 -2.10 7.18
N GLN A 137 19.70 -2.68 6.05
CA GLN A 137 21.11 -2.88 5.69
C GLN A 137 21.62 -1.76 4.79
#